data_AF-R0MNQ7-F1
#
_entry.id   AF-R0MNQ7-F1
#
_cell.length_a   1.000
_cell.length_b   1.000
_cell.length_c   1.000
_cell.angle_alpha   90.00
_cell.angle_beta   90.00
_cell.angle_gamma   90.00
#
_symmetry.space_group_name_H-M   'P 1'
#
loop_
_entity.id
_entity.type
_entity.pdbx_description
1 polymer ?
#
loop_
_entity_poly.entity_id
_entity_poly.type
_entity_poly.pdbx_seq_one_letter_code
_entity_poly.pdbx_strand_id
1 'polypeptide(L)'
;MKNLFSKKLQTNSCIKEDGNFKIQLNDCLACSGCITDSEKLLTETNNDLILNLKGNVTFIIASQSKWSIFDYLNGENFEEFENYLCYFLREKFKIKSIYDTSYATNIITNELLKEDNKIISDCPGTVMYIERQASHLIKHLSKILTAQQILAKNKSNEIIVSVVQCYDKKLELSESSTEIDFILTTYEFMKLLEKSNFNYTKTTYRSLPNEQFRNNVGFNSGGYLNNILFKKYSEIKNKTDLNPKKVNKSRTNKLLEVNSTKDKTMDKNKWEDFNKIKFPNLRHGVTYNFIQKSPGYYFYEFIENNQKEVYVRIIGVENLINFMKEMKINPFHFKLVEAYICNFGCVNGPGQLKFEDIEKSLLDFSSIGQKSNSNELDLEPIDLYGRTFKKKEMKKTSFNVQW
;
A
#
# COMPACT_ATOMS: atom_id res chain seq x y z
N MET A 1 4.51 -23.77 -27.48
CA MET A 1 4.93 -22.57 -26.72
C MET A 1 4.07 -21.39 -27.18
N LYS A 2 3.02 -21.03 -26.44
CA LYS A 2 2.26 -19.80 -26.71
C LYS A 2 2.97 -18.66 -25.97
N ASN A 3 3.34 -17.60 -26.68
CA ASN A 3 3.86 -16.37 -26.09
C ASN A 3 2.86 -15.86 -25.04
N LEU A 4 3.21 -15.92 -23.75
CA LEU A 4 2.43 -15.31 -22.67
C LEU A 4 2.37 -13.77 -22.77
N PHE A 5 3.14 -13.17 -23.67
CA PHE A 5 3.21 -11.73 -23.91
C PHE A 5 2.30 -11.24 -25.06
N SER A 6 1.25 -11.98 -25.43
CA SER A 6 0.32 -11.52 -26.49
C SER A 6 -0.59 -10.36 -26.05
N LYS A 7 -0.66 -10.05 -24.75
CA LYS A 7 -1.30 -8.84 -24.24
C LYS A 7 -0.37 -7.63 -24.43
N LYS A 8 -0.86 -6.59 -25.09
CA LYS A 8 -0.15 -5.30 -25.16
C LYS A 8 -0.08 -4.72 -23.75
N LEU A 9 1.12 -4.51 -23.22
CA LEU A 9 1.35 -3.85 -21.93
C LEU A 9 0.61 -2.51 -21.88
N GLN A 10 -0.29 -2.36 -20.90
CA GLN A 10 -1.06 -1.15 -20.63
C GLN A 10 -1.01 -0.85 -19.13
N THR A 11 -1.02 0.44 -18.79
CA THR A 11 -1.16 0.91 -17.41
C THR A 11 -2.63 1.12 -17.08
N ASN A 12 -2.98 1.19 -15.79
CA ASN A 12 -4.30 1.68 -15.39
C ASN A 12 -4.48 3.13 -15.88
N SER A 13 -5.69 3.46 -16.37
CA SER A 13 -6.06 4.82 -16.75
C SER A 13 -6.32 5.66 -15.50
N CYS A 14 -5.84 6.90 -15.49
CA CYS A 14 -6.20 7.87 -14.46
C CYS A 14 -7.72 8.11 -14.48
N ILE A 15 -8.36 8.13 -13.31
CA ILE A 15 -9.82 8.24 -13.16
C ILE A 15 -10.25 9.68 -13.43
N LYS A 16 -10.55 10.01 -14.70
CA LYS A 16 -11.47 11.08 -15.09
C LYS A 16 -12.25 10.60 -16.32
N GLU A 17 -13.58 10.66 -16.24
CA GLU A 17 -14.45 10.37 -17.39
C GLU A 17 -14.27 11.44 -18.47
N ASP A 18 -14.38 10.99 -19.72
CA ASP A 18 -13.89 11.64 -20.92
C ASP A 18 -14.54 12.99 -21.25
N GLY A 19 -13.69 13.89 -21.73
CA GLY A 19 -14.06 15.08 -22.49
C GLY A 19 -12.92 15.46 -23.45
N ASN A 20 -12.47 14.50 -24.25
CA ASN A 20 -11.56 14.66 -25.39
C ASN A 20 -10.28 15.50 -25.15
N PHE A 21 -9.28 14.92 -24.46
CA PHE A 21 -7.86 15.26 -24.65
C PHE A 21 -7.02 14.00 -24.40
N LYS A 22 -6.18 13.61 -25.37
CA LYS A 22 -5.32 12.41 -25.29
C LYS A 22 -4.21 12.62 -24.27
N ILE A 23 -4.46 12.14 -23.07
CA ILE A 23 -3.52 12.11 -21.96
C ILE A 23 -2.50 10.97 -22.16
N GLN A 24 -1.20 11.27 -22.05
CA GLN A 24 -0.09 10.30 -22.10
C GLN A 24 0.70 10.33 -20.79
N LEU A 25 1.85 9.64 -20.70
CA LEU A 25 2.69 9.45 -19.50
C LEU A 25 3.02 10.74 -18.69
N ASN A 26 2.64 11.92 -19.19
CA ASN A 26 2.88 13.27 -18.68
C ASN A 26 1.72 13.87 -17.86
N ASP A 27 0.61 13.16 -17.64
CA ASP A 27 -0.60 13.74 -17.00
C ASP A 27 -0.85 13.28 -15.55
N CYS A 28 0.17 12.76 -14.87
CA CYS A 28 0.09 12.52 -13.43
C CYS A 28 0.72 13.68 -12.64
N LEU A 29 -0.13 14.66 -12.35
CA LEU A 29 -0.19 15.37 -11.06
C LEU A 29 -1.60 15.15 -10.48
N ALA A 30 -2.06 13.89 -10.54
CA ALA A 30 -3.47 13.51 -10.59
C ALA A 30 -4.31 14.25 -9.56
N CYS A 31 -4.98 15.28 -10.08
CA CYS A 31 -5.98 16.17 -9.50
C CYS A 31 -5.54 17.59 -9.05
N SER A 32 -4.29 18.04 -9.25
CA SER A 32 -3.91 19.47 -8.98
C SER A 32 -3.14 20.23 -10.08
N GLY A 33 -3.04 19.71 -11.31
CA GLY A 33 -2.53 20.44 -12.49
C GLY A 33 -1.05 20.18 -12.80
N CYS A 34 -0.71 20.19 -14.09
CA CYS A 34 0.58 19.99 -14.79
C CYS A 34 1.87 19.81 -13.94
N ILE A 35 2.57 18.67 -14.11
CA ILE A 35 3.95 18.49 -13.65
C ILE A 35 4.88 19.49 -14.34
N THR A 36 5.83 20.06 -13.60
CA THR A 36 6.92 20.88 -14.15
C THR A 36 7.88 20.02 -14.98
N ASP A 37 8.60 20.63 -15.93
CA ASP A 37 9.64 19.94 -16.70
C ASP A 37 10.73 19.33 -15.81
N SER A 38 11.03 19.98 -14.67
CA SER A 38 11.93 19.45 -13.65
C SER A 38 11.39 18.19 -12.97
N GLU A 39 10.09 18.17 -12.63
CA GLU A 39 9.45 16.98 -12.06
C GLU A 39 9.38 15.83 -13.08
N LYS A 40 9.20 16.17 -14.36
CA LYS A 40 9.19 15.18 -15.46
C LYS A 40 10.53 14.45 -15.57
N LEU A 41 11.66 15.16 -15.54
CA LEU A 41 12.99 14.55 -15.57
C LEU A 41 13.23 13.59 -14.40
N LEU A 42 12.73 13.94 -13.20
CA LEU A 42 12.82 13.09 -12.00
C LEU A 42 11.98 11.80 -12.10
N THR A 43 11.04 11.72 -13.03
CA THR A 43 10.21 10.54 -13.23
C THR A 43 10.76 9.55 -14.27
N GLU A 44 11.80 9.92 -15.03
CA GLU A 44 12.39 9.05 -16.05
C GLU A 44 13.37 8.06 -15.41
N THR A 45 13.04 6.76 -15.43
CA THR A 45 13.97 5.72 -14.98
C THR A 45 14.60 5.01 -16.19
N ASN A 46 15.92 5.02 -16.28
CA ASN A 46 16.63 4.29 -17.33
C ASN A 46 16.80 2.81 -16.95
N ASN A 47 15.87 1.97 -17.41
CA ASN A 47 15.90 0.52 -17.18
C ASN A 47 17.19 -0.16 -17.64
N ASP A 48 17.91 0.39 -18.62
CA ASP A 48 19.13 -0.24 -19.15
C ASP A 48 20.31 -0.13 -18.18
N LEU A 49 20.31 0.87 -17.28
CA LEU A 49 21.27 0.94 -16.17
C LEU A 49 21.01 -0.19 -15.16
N ILE A 50 19.74 -0.45 -14.86
CA ILE A 50 19.34 -1.45 -13.87
C ILE A 50 19.70 -2.87 -14.35
N LEU A 51 19.57 -3.15 -15.64
CA LEU A 51 19.93 -4.44 -16.26
C LEU A 51 21.39 -4.86 -16.03
N ASN A 52 22.28 -3.89 -15.81
CA ASN A 52 23.71 -4.12 -15.67
C ASN A 52 24.19 -4.07 -14.21
N LEU A 53 23.29 -3.89 -13.24
CA LEU A 53 23.65 -3.89 -11.82
C LEU A 53 24.20 -5.26 -11.40
N LYS A 54 25.33 -5.24 -10.68
CA LYS A 54 25.96 -6.43 -10.11
C LYS A 54 26.49 -6.13 -8.73
N GLY A 55 26.15 -6.99 -7.76
CA GLY A 55 26.68 -6.94 -6.40
C GLY A 55 26.04 -5.86 -5.53
N ASN A 56 25.83 -6.20 -4.25
CA ASN A 56 25.27 -5.34 -3.19
C ASN A 56 23.95 -4.61 -3.53
N VAL A 57 23.11 -5.21 -4.38
CA VAL A 57 21.78 -4.67 -4.73
C VAL A 57 20.74 -5.16 -3.75
N THR A 58 19.86 -4.26 -3.29
CA THR A 58 18.68 -4.59 -2.51
C THR A 58 17.41 -4.17 -3.23
N PHE A 59 16.48 -5.11 -3.39
CA PHE A 59 15.15 -4.82 -3.93
C PHE A 59 14.17 -4.55 -2.79
N ILE A 60 13.40 -3.46 -2.87
CA ILE A 60 12.26 -3.19 -1.98
C ILE A 60 11.00 -3.17 -2.84
N ILE A 61 10.18 -4.21 -2.76
CA ILE A 61 9.05 -4.44 -3.67
C ILE A 61 7.74 -4.30 -2.90
N ALA A 62 6.83 -3.47 -3.39
CA ALA A 62 5.50 -3.33 -2.81
C ALA A 62 4.66 -4.61 -3.00
N SER A 63 3.92 -5.02 -1.96
CA SER A 63 2.98 -6.15 -2.03
C SER A 63 2.01 -6.01 -3.21
N GLN A 64 1.51 -4.80 -3.45
CA GLN A 64 0.59 -4.49 -4.55
C GLN A 64 1.24 -4.61 -5.93
N SER A 65 2.54 -4.33 -6.05
CA SER A 65 3.28 -4.48 -7.30
C SER A 65 3.48 -5.94 -7.67
N LYS A 66 3.85 -6.79 -6.71
CA LYS A 66 3.92 -8.25 -6.93
C LYS A 66 2.57 -8.81 -7.35
N TRP A 67 1.50 -8.40 -6.67
CA TRP A 67 0.15 -8.81 -7.01
C TRP A 67 -0.24 -8.44 -8.44
N SER A 68 0.00 -7.18 -8.82
CA SER A 68 -0.33 -6.70 -10.16
C SER A 68 0.39 -7.49 -11.25
N ILE A 69 1.65 -7.87 -11.03
CA ILE A 69 2.40 -8.73 -11.97
C ILE A 69 1.85 -10.15 -11.98
N PHE A 70 1.56 -10.73 -10.81
CA PHE A 70 0.96 -12.05 -10.70
C PHE A 70 -0.36 -12.15 -11.47
N ASP A 71 -1.25 -11.18 -11.27
CA ASP A 71 -2.55 -11.09 -11.94
C ASP A 71 -2.39 -10.89 -13.45
N TYR A 72 -1.51 -9.98 -13.88
CA TYR A 72 -1.21 -9.74 -15.28
C TYR A 72 -0.70 -10.99 -16.02
N LEU A 73 0.11 -11.80 -15.34
CA LEU A 73 0.64 -13.06 -15.88
C LEU A 73 -0.36 -14.22 -15.79
N ASN A 74 -1.57 -13.98 -15.27
CA ASN A 74 -2.59 -15.00 -14.99
C ASN A 74 -2.04 -16.13 -14.12
N GLY A 75 -1.30 -15.78 -13.06
CA GLY A 75 -0.75 -16.77 -12.16
C GLY A 75 -1.82 -17.54 -11.41
N GLU A 76 -1.57 -18.82 -11.12
CA GLU A 76 -2.49 -19.68 -10.38
C GLU A 76 -2.22 -19.65 -8.87
N ASN A 77 -0.94 -19.58 -8.49
CA ASN A 77 -0.50 -19.62 -7.11
C ASN A 77 0.49 -18.47 -6.83
N PHE A 78 0.04 -17.49 -6.03
CA PHE A 78 0.82 -16.31 -5.68
C PHE A 78 2.12 -16.67 -4.96
N GLU A 79 2.07 -17.68 -4.10
CA GLU A 79 3.18 -18.14 -3.29
C GLU A 79 4.31 -18.74 -4.15
N GLU A 80 3.94 -19.49 -5.20
CA GLU A 80 4.88 -20.04 -6.19
C GLU A 80 5.45 -18.94 -7.10
N PHE A 81 4.60 -18.01 -7.55
CA PHE A 81 5.03 -16.84 -8.31
C PHE A 81 6.05 -15.99 -7.55
N GLU A 82 5.77 -15.70 -6.28
CA GLU A 82 6.64 -14.88 -5.43
C GLU A 82 8.00 -15.55 -5.23
N ASN A 83 8.03 -16.86 -4.98
CA ASN A 83 9.27 -17.63 -4.92
C ASN A 83 10.08 -17.53 -6.21
N TYR A 84 9.42 -17.74 -7.34
CA TYR A 84 10.08 -17.72 -8.64
C TYR A 84 10.61 -16.32 -8.98
N LEU A 85 9.85 -15.27 -8.67
CA LEU A 85 10.32 -13.89 -8.82
C LEU A 85 11.58 -13.64 -7.98
N CYS A 86 11.59 -14.08 -6.72
CA CYS A 86 12.74 -13.91 -5.84
C CYS A 86 13.98 -14.67 -6.36
N TYR A 87 13.80 -15.93 -6.75
CA TYR A 87 14.86 -16.72 -7.37
C TYR A 87 15.42 -16.03 -8.62
N PHE A 88 14.55 -15.60 -9.53
CA PHE A 88 14.95 -14.93 -10.75
C PHE A 88 15.77 -13.67 -10.49
N LEU A 89 15.33 -12.82 -9.55
CA LEU A 89 16.06 -11.61 -9.20
C LEU A 89 17.44 -11.93 -8.61
N ARG A 90 17.55 -12.97 -7.77
CA ARG A 90 18.82 -13.41 -7.18
C ARG A 90 19.79 -13.88 -8.26
N GLU A 91 19.33 -14.73 -9.18
CA GLU A 91 20.15 -15.24 -10.28
C GLU A 91 20.57 -14.13 -11.26
N LYS A 92 19.63 -13.24 -11.60
CA LYS A 92 19.86 -12.22 -12.62
C LYS A 92 20.76 -11.08 -12.14
N PHE A 93 20.53 -10.57 -10.93
CA PHE A 93 21.16 -9.34 -10.44
C PHE A 93 22.19 -9.57 -9.31
N LYS A 94 22.38 -10.82 -8.86
CA LYS A 94 23.26 -11.17 -7.72
C LYS A 94 22.99 -10.30 -6.49
N ILE A 95 21.71 -10.17 -6.16
CA ILE A 95 21.22 -9.26 -5.12
C ILE A 95 21.66 -9.73 -3.73
N LYS A 96 21.86 -8.76 -2.82
CA LYS A 96 22.08 -9.01 -1.39
C LYS A 96 20.78 -9.36 -0.69
N SER A 97 19.71 -8.59 -0.92
CA SER A 97 18.44 -8.77 -0.22
C SER A 97 17.23 -8.38 -1.08
N ILE A 98 16.08 -8.96 -0.75
CA ILE A 98 14.76 -8.55 -1.26
C ILE A 98 13.91 -8.30 -0.02
N TYR A 99 13.21 -7.17 0.02
CA TYR A 99 12.25 -6.84 1.06
C TYR A 99 10.87 -6.63 0.44
N ASP A 100 9.83 -7.18 1.04
CA ASP A 100 8.48 -6.63 0.84
C ASP A 100 8.23 -5.44 1.77
N THR A 101 7.58 -4.40 1.27
CA THR A 101 7.03 -3.31 2.09
C THR A 101 6.24 -3.75 3.32
N SER A 102 5.58 -4.91 3.28
CA SER A 102 4.79 -5.48 4.36
C SER A 102 5.62 -5.76 5.63
N TYR A 103 6.95 -5.88 5.50
CA TYR A 103 7.83 -6.08 6.65
C TYR A 103 7.86 -4.90 7.60
N ALA A 104 7.75 -3.68 7.08
CA ALA A 104 7.69 -2.50 7.94
C ALA A 104 6.29 -2.30 8.55
N THR A 105 5.25 -3.02 8.08
CA THR A 105 3.89 -2.74 8.53
C THR A 105 3.71 -2.95 10.03
N ASN A 106 4.28 -4.00 10.60
CA ASN A 106 4.07 -4.30 12.02
C ASN A 106 4.68 -3.23 12.93
N ILE A 107 5.93 -2.84 12.66
CA ILE A 107 6.65 -1.81 13.44
C ILE A 107 5.97 -0.44 13.29
N ILE A 108 5.55 -0.07 12.07
CA ILE A 108 4.77 1.16 11.83
C ILE A 108 3.44 1.11 12.58
N THR A 109 2.70 0.00 12.50
CA THR A 109 1.43 -0.20 13.20
C THR A 109 1.59 -0.04 14.71
N ASN A 110 2.65 -0.61 15.30
CA ASN A 110 2.95 -0.49 16.72
C ASN A 110 3.22 0.95 17.14
N GLU A 111 3.90 1.72 16.30
CA GLU A 111 4.15 3.12 16.58
C GLU A 111 2.88 3.98 16.42
N LEU A 112 2.09 3.72 15.38
CA LEU A 112 0.82 4.40 15.12
C LEU A 112 -0.21 4.19 16.25
N LEU A 113 -0.18 3.04 16.95
CA LEU A 113 -1.04 2.82 18.12
C LEU A 113 -0.80 3.83 19.25
N LYS A 114 0.40 4.39 19.33
CA LYS A 114 0.79 5.42 20.31
C LYS A 114 0.37 6.81 19.87
N GLU A 115 0.13 7.03 18.58
CA GLU A 115 -0.30 8.31 18.04
C GLU A 115 -1.77 8.61 18.39
N ASP A 116 -2.11 9.89 18.44
CA ASP A 116 -3.47 10.37 18.63
C ASP A 116 -3.69 11.60 17.76
N ASN A 117 -4.88 11.70 17.15
CA ASN A 117 -5.23 12.79 16.24
C ASN A 117 -4.28 12.90 15.05
N LYS A 118 -3.93 11.74 14.47
CA LYS A 118 -3.00 11.63 13.33
C LYS A 118 -3.62 11.05 12.05
N ILE A 119 -3.17 11.57 10.91
CA ILE A 119 -3.49 11.12 9.56
C ILE A 119 -2.25 10.40 9.03
N ILE A 120 -2.35 9.09 8.82
CA ILE A 120 -1.33 8.29 8.17
C ILE A 120 -1.68 8.11 6.69
N SER A 121 -0.68 8.34 5.84
CA SER A 121 -0.80 8.07 4.42
C SER A 121 0.55 7.81 3.78
N ASP A 122 0.69 6.62 3.19
CA ASP A 122 1.77 6.30 2.26
C ASP A 122 1.50 6.85 0.86
N CYS A 123 0.36 7.52 0.65
CA CYS A 123 -0.03 8.10 -0.63
C CYS A 123 0.54 9.53 -0.77
N PRO A 124 1.48 9.76 -1.69
CA PRO A 124 2.03 11.10 -1.93
C PRO A 124 0.92 12.10 -2.30
N GLY A 125 -0.05 11.65 -3.09
CA GLY A 125 -1.19 12.47 -3.50
C GLY A 125 -2.01 12.99 -2.32
N THR A 126 -2.27 12.16 -1.29
CA THR A 126 -2.97 12.59 -0.07
C THR A 126 -2.21 13.72 0.63
N VAL A 127 -0.90 13.54 0.82
CA VAL A 127 -0.04 14.53 1.48
C VAL A 127 -0.05 15.84 0.70
N MET A 128 0.18 15.77 -0.61
CA MET A 128 0.17 16.93 -1.50
C MET A 128 -1.15 17.70 -1.42
N TYR A 129 -2.29 16.99 -1.42
CA TYR A 129 -3.61 17.61 -1.28
C TYR A 129 -3.77 18.38 0.02
N ILE A 130 -3.32 17.78 1.13
CA ILE A 130 -3.35 18.43 2.44
C ILE A 130 -2.42 19.66 2.47
N GLU A 131 -1.19 19.53 1.98
CA GLU A 131 -0.21 20.61 1.94
C GLU A 131 -0.67 21.82 1.11
N ARG A 132 -1.38 21.58 0.01
CA ARG A 132 -1.87 22.61 -0.92
C ARG A 132 -3.23 23.19 -0.54
N GLN A 133 -4.18 22.34 -0.15
CA GLN A 133 -5.59 22.72 -0.05
C GLN A 133 -6.12 22.74 1.38
N ALA A 134 -5.50 21.99 2.30
CA ALA A 134 -5.94 21.85 3.68
C ALA A 134 -4.80 22.02 4.68
N SER A 135 -4.11 23.16 4.61
CA SER A 135 -2.96 23.45 5.49
C SER A 135 -3.27 23.34 6.99
N HIS A 136 -4.53 23.55 7.40
CA HIS A 136 -5.01 23.32 8.77
C HIS A 136 -4.86 21.85 9.24
N LEU A 137 -4.78 20.89 8.30
CA LEU A 137 -4.57 19.47 8.57
C LEU A 137 -3.11 19.03 8.60
N ILE A 138 -2.15 19.87 8.20
CA ILE A 138 -0.73 19.51 8.17
C ILE A 138 -0.24 19.03 9.54
N LYS A 139 -0.68 19.66 10.62
CA LYS A 139 -0.33 19.26 12.00
C LYS A 139 -0.80 17.84 12.37
N HIS A 140 -1.82 17.34 11.68
CA HIS A 140 -2.36 16.01 11.87
C HIS A 140 -1.62 14.96 11.02
N LEU A 141 -0.83 15.32 10.01
CA LEU A 141 -0.05 14.33 9.28
C LEU A 141 0.95 13.63 10.21
N SER A 142 0.96 12.29 10.17
CA SER A 142 1.93 11.47 10.89
C SER A 142 3.32 11.65 10.29
N LYS A 143 4.30 11.88 11.16
CA LYS A 143 5.71 12.07 10.76
C LYS A 143 6.46 10.76 10.58
N ILE A 144 5.79 9.63 10.84
CA ILE A 144 6.33 8.29 10.61
C ILE A 144 6.60 8.13 9.12
N LEU A 145 7.82 7.68 8.80
CA LEU A 145 8.29 7.35 7.46
C LEU A 145 7.42 6.25 6.83
N THR A 146 7.32 6.27 5.51
CA THR A 146 6.60 5.22 4.77
C THR A 146 7.34 3.88 4.87
N ALA A 147 6.65 2.76 4.67
CA ALA A 147 7.27 1.43 4.68
C ALA A 147 8.49 1.33 3.74
N GLN A 148 8.40 1.94 2.57
CA GLN A 148 9.49 2.03 1.60
C GLN A 148 10.71 2.76 2.18
N GLN A 149 10.51 3.92 2.81
CA GLN A 149 11.58 4.72 3.41
C GLN A 149 12.23 4.01 4.60
N ILE A 150 11.43 3.38 5.47
CA ILE A 150 11.94 2.62 6.62
C ILE A 150 12.82 1.46 6.15
N LEU A 151 12.39 0.73 5.12
CA LEU A 151 13.18 -0.38 4.58
C LEU A 151 14.41 0.08 3.82
N ALA A 152 14.45 1.30 3.30
CA ALA A 152 15.66 1.86 2.68
C ALA A 152 16.66 2.44 3.70
N LYS A 153 16.21 2.80 4.90
CA LYS A 153 17.06 3.39 5.95
C LYS A 153 18.15 2.42 6.39
N ASN A 154 19.31 2.98 6.79
CA ASN A 154 20.49 2.26 7.29
C ASN A 154 21.11 1.23 6.31
N LYS A 155 20.94 1.42 4.99
CA LYS A 155 21.55 0.58 3.95
C LYS A 155 22.69 1.30 3.22
N SER A 156 23.52 2.04 3.97
CA SER A 156 24.69 2.71 3.42
C SER A 156 25.59 1.69 2.72
N ASN A 157 25.95 1.95 1.46
CA ASN A 157 26.73 1.11 0.53
C ASN A 157 25.94 0.11 -0.32
N GLU A 158 24.62 -0.02 -0.18
CA GLU A 158 23.79 -0.86 -1.06
C GLU A 158 23.18 -0.05 -2.19
N ILE A 159 22.99 -0.67 -3.37
CA ILE A 159 22.18 -0.08 -4.45
C ILE A 159 20.74 -0.50 -4.22
N ILE A 160 19.86 0.45 -3.92
CA ILE A 160 18.47 0.21 -3.58
C ILE A 160 17.59 0.41 -4.82
N VAL A 161 16.96 -0.67 -5.26
CA VAL A 161 15.95 -0.65 -6.31
C VAL A 161 14.58 -0.86 -5.67
N SER A 162 13.78 0.20 -5.64
CA SER A 162 12.43 0.13 -5.11
C SER A 162 11.38 0.01 -6.21
N VAL A 163 10.49 -0.98 -6.08
CA VAL A 163 9.37 -1.22 -6.99
C VAL A 163 8.07 -0.82 -6.30
N VAL A 164 7.34 0.12 -6.90
CA VAL A 164 6.17 0.78 -6.33
C VAL A 164 4.98 0.85 -7.29
N GLN A 165 3.79 0.98 -6.74
CA GLN A 165 2.51 1.03 -7.45
C GLN A 165 2.13 2.44 -7.97
N CYS A 166 2.97 3.46 -7.79
CA CYS A 166 2.63 4.85 -8.04
C CYS A 166 3.80 5.64 -8.60
N TYR A 167 3.56 6.48 -9.61
CA TYR A 167 4.57 7.40 -10.17
C TYR A 167 4.98 8.47 -9.16
N ASP A 168 4.03 8.99 -8.37
CA ASP A 168 4.27 10.08 -7.42
C ASP A 168 5.29 9.73 -6.33
N LYS A 169 5.58 8.44 -6.12
CA LYS A 169 6.65 8.00 -5.21
C LYS A 169 8.03 8.47 -5.64
N LYS A 170 8.26 8.69 -6.94
CA LYS A 170 9.50 9.27 -7.46
C LYS A 170 9.68 10.72 -6.97
N LEU A 171 8.59 11.47 -6.90
CA LEU A 171 8.59 12.86 -6.41
C LEU A 171 8.62 12.94 -4.88
N GLU A 172 7.95 12.03 -4.17
CA GLU A 172 8.02 11.99 -2.70
C GLU A 172 9.46 11.83 -2.20
N LEU A 173 10.26 11.04 -2.91
CA LEU A 173 11.62 10.74 -2.50
C LEU A 173 12.65 11.79 -2.92
N SER A 174 12.39 12.58 -3.97
CA SER A 174 13.26 13.71 -4.31
C SER A 174 13.27 14.81 -3.25
N GLU A 175 12.20 14.91 -2.45
CA GLU A 175 12.10 15.83 -1.29
C GLU A 175 12.47 15.15 0.04
N SER A 176 12.92 13.89 0.04
CA SER A 176 13.23 13.08 1.22
C SER A 176 14.73 13.01 1.50
N SER A 177 15.13 12.86 2.76
CA SER A 177 16.53 12.57 3.14
C SER A 177 16.88 11.08 3.02
N THR A 178 15.95 10.23 2.57
CA THR A 178 16.17 8.79 2.39
C THR A 178 16.77 8.53 1.01
N GLU A 179 17.93 7.91 0.97
CA GLU A 179 18.62 7.55 -0.27
C GLU A 179 18.01 6.25 -0.85
N ILE A 180 17.42 6.36 -2.05
CA ILE A 180 16.97 5.22 -2.87
C ILE A 180 17.47 5.48 -4.29
N ASP A 181 18.31 4.59 -4.82
CA ASP A 181 19.00 4.81 -6.10
C ASP A 181 18.05 4.73 -7.31
N PHE A 182 17.15 3.75 -7.31
CA PHE A 182 16.23 3.52 -8.42
C PHE A 182 14.82 3.30 -7.92
N ILE A 183 13.87 4.03 -8.49
CA ILE A 183 12.44 3.81 -8.26
C ILE A 183 11.83 3.37 -9.58
N LEU A 184 11.24 2.19 -9.58
CA LEU A 184 10.49 1.63 -10.68
C LEU A 184 9.03 1.56 -10.31
N THR A 185 8.17 2.07 -11.17
CA THR A 185 6.76 1.67 -11.12
C THR A 185 6.62 0.18 -11.44
N THR A 186 5.52 -0.43 -11.03
CA THR A 186 5.21 -1.82 -11.39
C THR A 186 5.29 -2.04 -12.91
N TYR A 187 4.80 -1.08 -13.70
CA TYR A 187 4.88 -1.12 -15.15
C TYR A 187 6.34 -1.11 -15.67
N GLU A 188 7.18 -0.22 -15.16
CA GLU A 188 8.61 -0.17 -15.54
C GLU A 188 9.37 -1.43 -15.10
N PHE A 189 9.02 -1.96 -13.93
CA PHE A 189 9.58 -3.21 -13.44
C PHE A 189 9.16 -4.41 -14.30
N MET A 190 7.90 -4.47 -14.74
CA MET A 190 7.44 -5.50 -15.68
C MET A 190 8.23 -5.44 -17.00
N LYS A 191 8.47 -4.25 -17.54
CA LYS A 191 9.34 -4.08 -18.72
C LYS A 191 10.77 -4.56 -18.48
N LEU A 192 11.32 -4.30 -17.28
CA LEU A 192 12.63 -4.79 -16.89
C LEU A 192 12.66 -6.32 -16.85
N LEU A 193 11.61 -6.95 -16.31
CA LEU A 193 11.44 -8.40 -16.29
C LEU A 193 11.36 -8.98 -17.70
N GLU A 194 10.56 -8.39 -18.60
CA GLU A 194 10.46 -8.80 -20.01
C GLU A 194 11.81 -8.71 -20.73
N LYS A 195 12.51 -7.57 -20.63
CA LYS A 195 13.86 -7.39 -21.19
C LYS A 195 14.88 -8.38 -20.60
N SER A 196 14.65 -8.86 -19.38
CA SER A 196 15.50 -9.83 -18.71
C SER A 196 15.15 -11.29 -19.04
N ASN A 197 14.20 -11.53 -19.95
CA ASN A 197 13.64 -12.85 -20.27
C ASN A 197 12.99 -13.56 -19.08
N PHE A 198 12.36 -12.81 -18.17
CA PHE A 198 11.53 -13.39 -17.13
C PHE A 198 10.34 -14.13 -17.76
N ASN A 199 10.23 -15.42 -17.47
CA ASN A 199 9.13 -16.24 -17.95
C ASN A 199 8.61 -17.10 -16.81
N TYR A 200 7.41 -16.76 -16.31
CA TYR A 200 6.73 -17.53 -15.28
C TYR A 200 5.74 -18.48 -15.93
N THR A 201 6.00 -19.78 -15.83
CA THR A 201 5.08 -20.85 -16.22
C THR A 201 4.98 -21.88 -15.11
N LYS A 202 3.89 -22.68 -15.13
CA LYS A 202 3.66 -23.76 -14.16
C LYS A 202 4.80 -24.78 -14.07
N THR A 203 5.57 -24.95 -15.15
CA THR A 203 6.73 -25.85 -15.20
C THR A 203 8.00 -25.24 -14.63
N THR A 204 8.15 -23.90 -14.65
CA THR A 204 9.38 -23.23 -14.20
C THR A 204 9.55 -23.25 -12.68
N TYR A 205 8.45 -23.29 -11.92
CA TYR A 205 8.52 -23.40 -10.46
C TYR A 205 9.02 -24.78 -9.99
N ARG A 206 8.60 -25.86 -10.66
CA ARG A 206 8.93 -27.24 -10.25
C ARG A 206 10.41 -27.60 -10.35
N SER A 207 11.20 -26.77 -11.05
CA SER A 207 12.64 -26.93 -11.21
C SER A 207 13.48 -26.11 -10.23
N LEU A 208 12.85 -25.35 -9.31
CA LEU A 208 13.59 -24.56 -8.33
C LEU A 208 14.33 -25.45 -7.32
N PRO A 209 15.56 -25.09 -6.92
CA PRO A 209 16.22 -25.72 -5.78
C PRO A 209 15.34 -25.64 -4.52
N ASN A 210 15.41 -26.64 -3.64
CA ASN A 210 14.62 -26.72 -2.39
C ASN A 210 14.93 -25.61 -1.36
N GLU A 211 15.72 -24.60 -1.70
CA GLU A 211 16.03 -23.48 -0.80
C GLU A 211 14.87 -22.47 -0.76
N GLN A 212 14.48 -22.04 0.44
CA GLN A 212 13.49 -20.98 0.59
C GLN A 212 14.15 -19.63 0.29
N PHE A 213 13.91 -19.08 -0.90
CA PHE A 213 14.44 -17.78 -1.33
C PHE A 213 13.71 -16.57 -0.74
N ARG A 214 12.69 -16.81 0.11
CA ARG A 214 11.74 -15.84 0.67
C ARG A 214 12.24 -14.97 1.82
N ASN A 215 13.53 -14.97 2.12
CA ASN A 215 14.02 -14.14 3.22
C ASN A 215 13.54 -12.69 3.01
N ASN A 216 12.72 -12.23 3.95
CA ASN A 216 12.16 -10.90 4.00
C ASN A 216 11.12 -10.59 2.89
N VAL A 217 10.36 -11.61 2.44
CA VAL A 217 9.23 -11.48 1.50
C VAL A 217 7.90 -11.94 2.13
N GLY A 218 6.87 -11.10 2.00
CA GLY A 218 5.59 -11.20 2.69
C GLY A 218 4.50 -10.50 1.90
N PHE A 219 3.28 -10.50 2.43
CA PHE A 219 2.12 -9.98 1.71
C PHE A 219 1.10 -9.44 2.71
N ASN A 220 0.68 -8.18 2.52
CA ASN A 220 -0.38 -7.57 3.34
C ASN A 220 -1.31 -6.72 2.48
N SER A 221 -2.61 -7.00 2.59
CA SER A 221 -3.67 -6.32 1.88
C SER A 221 -4.48 -5.33 2.73
N GLY A 222 -4.31 -5.34 4.05
CA GLY A 222 -5.20 -4.64 4.99
C GLY A 222 -4.86 -3.17 5.29
N GLY A 223 -3.77 -2.63 4.74
CA GLY A 223 -3.26 -1.33 5.16
C GLY A 223 -2.86 -1.29 6.64
N TYR A 224 -2.51 -0.11 7.16
CA TYR A 224 -2.14 0.05 8.56
C TYR A 224 -3.37 -0.05 9.47
N LEU A 225 -4.49 0.51 9.02
CA LEU A 225 -5.68 0.61 9.86
C LEU A 225 -6.28 -0.78 10.18
N ASN A 226 -6.31 -1.74 9.25
CA ASN A 226 -6.82 -3.08 9.58
C ASN A 226 -5.98 -3.72 10.70
N ASN A 227 -4.66 -3.58 10.64
CA ASN A 227 -3.76 -4.14 11.64
C ASN A 227 -3.96 -3.47 13.01
N ILE A 228 -4.16 -2.15 13.03
CA ILE A 228 -4.46 -1.39 14.25
C ILE A 228 -5.79 -1.84 14.86
N LEU A 229 -6.86 -1.90 14.05
CA LEU A 229 -8.18 -2.32 14.52
C LEU A 229 -8.15 -3.77 15.03
N PHE A 230 -7.39 -4.66 14.37
CA PHE A 230 -7.20 -6.03 14.83
C PHE A 230 -6.49 -6.10 16.18
N LYS A 231 -5.38 -5.37 16.36
CA LYS A 231 -4.66 -5.31 17.63
C LYS A 231 -5.54 -4.75 18.74
N LYS A 232 -6.29 -3.68 18.46
CA LYS A 232 -7.26 -3.10 19.39
C LYS A 232 -8.30 -4.13 19.83
N TYR A 233 -8.86 -4.88 18.88
CA TYR A 233 -9.81 -5.94 19.17
C TYR A 233 -9.19 -7.07 20.01
N SER A 234 -7.96 -7.49 19.71
CA SER A 234 -7.22 -8.47 20.52
C SER A 234 -6.97 -7.97 21.95
N GLU A 235 -6.62 -6.69 22.14
CA GLU A 235 -6.46 -6.09 23.47
C GLU A 235 -7.78 -6.07 24.26
N ILE A 236 -8.89 -5.71 23.60
CA ILE A 236 -10.22 -5.71 24.21
C ILE A 236 -10.59 -7.12 24.66
N LYS A 237 -10.28 -8.15 23.85
CA LYS A 237 -10.51 -9.56 24.22
C LYS A 237 -9.57 -10.07 25.31
N ASN A 238 -8.26 -9.82 25.23
CA ASN A 238 -7.31 -10.37 26.19
C ASN A 238 -7.50 -9.81 27.61
N LYS A 239 -8.10 -8.61 27.76
CA LYS A 239 -8.52 -8.10 29.07
C LYS A 239 -9.58 -8.98 29.78
N THR A 240 -10.22 -9.93 29.09
CA THR A 240 -11.14 -10.89 29.72
C THR A 240 -10.46 -12.20 30.19
N ASP A 241 -9.27 -12.53 29.68
CA ASP A 241 -8.55 -13.77 30.02
C ASP A 241 -7.42 -13.51 31.04
N LEU A 242 -7.78 -13.10 32.26
CA LEU A 242 -6.89 -13.20 33.42
C LEU A 242 -6.90 -14.63 33.99
N ASN A 243 -6.58 -15.62 33.14
CA ASN A 243 -6.18 -16.95 33.60
C ASN A 243 -5.04 -17.47 32.71
N PRO A 244 -3.77 -17.33 33.12
CA PRO A 244 -2.62 -17.49 32.24
C PRO A 244 -2.23 -18.96 32.11
N LYS A 245 -3.03 -19.78 31.42
CA LYS A 245 -2.59 -21.11 30.98
C LYS A 245 -3.10 -21.43 29.57
N LYS A 246 -2.13 -21.52 28.65
CA LYS A 246 -2.20 -22.00 27.25
C LYS A 246 -2.72 -21.00 26.21
N VAL A 247 -1.92 -19.96 25.92
CA VAL A 247 -1.97 -19.28 24.62
C VAL A 247 -1.24 -20.16 23.60
N ASN A 248 -1.98 -21.07 22.95
CA ASN A 248 -1.45 -21.80 21.79
C ASN A 248 -1.47 -20.87 20.57
N LYS A 249 -0.30 -20.68 19.95
CA LYS A 249 -0.01 -19.89 18.73
C LYS A 249 -0.77 -20.31 17.45
N SER A 250 -1.81 -21.15 17.52
CA SER A 250 -2.51 -21.70 16.35
C SER A 250 -3.98 -21.27 16.19
N ARG A 251 -4.54 -20.44 17.09
CA ARG A 251 -5.97 -20.07 17.07
C ARG A 251 -6.30 -18.73 16.42
N THR A 252 -5.31 -17.91 16.06
CA THR A 252 -5.53 -16.59 15.45
C THR A 252 -6.22 -16.66 14.08
N ASN A 253 -5.99 -17.73 13.31
CA ASN A 253 -6.56 -17.88 11.96
C ASN A 253 -8.04 -18.27 11.90
N LYS A 254 -8.70 -18.49 13.06
CA LYS A 254 -10.13 -18.85 13.12
C LYS A 254 -11.04 -17.69 13.59
N LEU A 255 -10.47 -16.51 13.82
CA LEU A 255 -11.16 -15.36 14.45
C LEU A 255 -11.80 -14.37 13.46
N LEU A 256 -11.79 -14.66 12.16
CA LEU A 256 -12.40 -13.83 11.12
C LEU A 256 -13.50 -14.61 10.39
N GLU A 257 -14.76 -14.38 10.76
CA GLU A 257 -15.85 -14.47 9.79
C GLU A 257 -15.98 -13.09 9.12
N VAL A 258 -15.10 -12.79 8.17
CA VAL A 258 -15.43 -11.82 7.11
C VAL A 258 -16.35 -12.58 6.18
N ASN A 259 -17.67 -12.52 6.42
CA ASN A 259 -18.74 -13.16 5.63
C ASN A 259 -18.27 -14.36 4.78
N SER A 260 -17.68 -15.39 5.41
CA SER A 260 -17.55 -16.70 4.77
C SER A 260 -18.77 -17.51 5.20
N THR A 261 -19.97 -16.96 5.01
CA THR A 261 -21.16 -17.79 5.09
C THR A 261 -21.07 -18.77 3.94
N LYS A 262 -21.13 -20.05 4.28
CA LYS A 262 -21.47 -21.13 3.35
C LYS A 262 -22.93 -20.99 2.87
N ASP A 263 -23.43 -19.76 2.69
CA ASP A 263 -24.73 -19.49 2.09
C ASP A 263 -24.52 -19.28 0.60
N LYS A 264 -24.94 -20.29 -0.16
CA LYS A 264 -24.95 -20.32 -1.63
C LYS A 264 -25.94 -19.32 -2.25
N THR A 265 -26.34 -18.28 -1.50
CA THR A 265 -27.39 -17.32 -1.89
C THR A 265 -27.06 -15.86 -1.56
N MET A 266 -25.85 -15.54 -1.07
CA MET A 266 -25.43 -14.14 -0.94
C MET A 266 -24.88 -13.61 -2.27
N ASP A 267 -25.49 -12.53 -2.72
CA ASP A 267 -25.09 -11.76 -3.90
C ASP A 267 -23.59 -11.44 -3.86
N LYS A 268 -22.95 -11.55 -5.03
CA LYS A 268 -21.50 -11.50 -5.25
C LYS A 268 -20.80 -10.40 -4.45
N ASN A 269 -19.81 -10.83 -3.65
CA ASN A 269 -18.80 -10.05 -2.91
C ASN A 269 -18.49 -8.66 -3.52
N LYS A 270 -19.00 -7.58 -2.95
CA LYS A 270 -18.59 -6.22 -3.33
C LYS A 270 -17.36 -5.79 -2.52
N TRP A 271 -16.44 -5.04 -3.13
CA TRP A 271 -15.28 -4.44 -2.44
C TRP A 271 -15.65 -3.68 -1.16
N GLU A 272 -16.83 -3.06 -1.14
CA GLU A 272 -17.35 -2.37 0.03
C GLU A 272 -17.46 -3.27 1.26
N ASP A 273 -17.79 -4.55 1.07
CA ASP A 273 -17.97 -5.49 2.18
C ASP A 273 -16.64 -5.86 2.84
N PHE A 274 -15.51 -5.76 2.14
CA PHE A 274 -14.18 -5.94 2.74
C PHE A 274 -13.83 -4.84 3.75
N ASN A 275 -14.42 -3.65 3.60
CA ASN A 275 -14.19 -2.54 4.53
C ASN A 275 -15.14 -2.56 5.73
N LYS A 276 -16.23 -3.34 5.67
CA LYS A 276 -17.19 -3.57 6.76
C LYS A 276 -16.66 -4.58 7.77
N ILE A 277 -15.62 -4.20 8.52
CA ILE A 277 -14.99 -5.09 9.50
C ILE A 277 -15.97 -5.33 10.67
N LYS A 278 -16.15 -6.60 11.03
CA LYS A 278 -16.98 -7.02 12.18
C LYS A 278 -16.09 -7.47 13.33
N PHE A 279 -16.43 -7.05 14.54
CA PHE A 279 -15.76 -7.46 15.78
C PHE A 279 -16.73 -8.22 16.69
N PRO A 280 -16.91 -9.55 16.50
CA PRO A 280 -17.81 -10.34 17.33
C PRO A 280 -17.25 -10.58 18.74
N ASN A 281 -18.12 -10.80 19.72
CA ASN A 281 -17.73 -11.14 21.10
C ASN A 281 -16.84 -10.07 21.77
N LEU A 282 -17.22 -8.80 21.65
CA LEU A 282 -16.61 -7.73 22.45
C LEU A 282 -16.97 -7.92 23.93
N ARG A 283 -16.08 -7.49 24.82
CA ARG A 283 -16.31 -7.57 26.27
C ARG A 283 -17.49 -6.68 26.68
N HIS A 284 -18.13 -7.03 27.79
CA HIS A 284 -19.21 -6.24 28.35
C HIS A 284 -18.76 -4.80 28.62
N GLY A 285 -19.59 -3.81 28.24
CA GLY A 285 -19.27 -2.38 28.35
C GLY A 285 -18.53 -1.78 27.15
N VAL A 286 -18.21 -2.57 26.12
CA VAL A 286 -17.64 -2.06 24.86
C VAL A 286 -18.68 -2.12 23.75
N THR A 287 -18.89 -1.00 23.08
CA THR A 287 -19.70 -0.91 21.85
C THR A 287 -18.81 -0.61 20.66
N TYR A 288 -19.07 -1.26 19.53
CA TYR A 288 -18.42 -0.99 18.26
C TYR A 288 -19.45 -0.55 17.23
N ASN A 289 -19.22 0.60 16.60
CA ASN A 289 -20.03 1.09 15.50
C ASN A 289 -19.19 1.17 14.22
N PHE A 290 -19.74 0.64 13.13
CA PHE A 290 -19.23 0.87 11.79
C PHE A 290 -20.17 1.83 11.07
N ILE A 291 -19.64 2.91 10.50
CA ILE A 291 -20.43 3.90 9.75
C ILE A 291 -19.80 4.09 8.38
N GLN A 292 -20.56 3.84 7.32
CA GLN A 292 -20.20 4.17 5.95
C GLN A 292 -20.90 5.47 5.56
N LYS A 293 -20.14 6.56 5.39
CA LYS A 293 -20.68 7.83 4.86
C LYS A 293 -20.90 7.76 3.35
N SER A 294 -19.96 7.14 2.64
CA SER A 294 -19.98 6.89 1.20
C SER A 294 -19.05 5.70 0.90
N PRO A 295 -19.15 5.06 -0.28
CA PRO A 295 -18.14 4.10 -0.72
C PRO A 295 -16.74 4.74 -0.66
N GLY A 296 -15.84 4.15 0.15
CA GLY A 296 -14.51 4.69 0.41
C GLY A 296 -14.39 5.66 1.60
N TYR A 297 -15.47 5.99 2.31
CA TYR A 297 -15.41 6.85 3.51
C TYR A 297 -16.07 6.14 4.71
N TYR A 298 -15.23 5.55 5.56
CA TYR A 298 -15.64 4.65 6.63
C TYR A 298 -15.14 5.11 8.00
N PHE A 299 -15.98 4.95 9.01
CA PHE A 299 -15.67 5.20 10.41
C PHE A 299 -15.79 3.90 11.20
N TYR A 300 -14.85 3.71 12.11
CA TYR A 300 -14.78 2.59 13.05
C TYR A 300 -14.71 3.20 14.45
N GLU A 301 -15.78 3.06 15.23
CA GLU A 301 -15.91 3.69 16.53
C GLU A 301 -15.92 2.63 17.62
N PHE A 302 -15.00 2.72 18.57
CA PHE A 302 -15.02 1.93 19.80
C PHE A 302 -15.43 2.84 20.96
N ILE A 303 -16.44 2.42 21.72
CA ILE A 303 -16.96 3.15 22.86
C ILE A 303 -16.81 2.27 24.09
N GLU A 304 -16.11 2.77 25.09
CA GLU A 304 -15.87 2.09 26.36
C GLU A 304 -15.84 3.11 27.50
N ASN A 305 -16.63 2.91 28.57
CA ASN A 305 -16.65 3.80 29.74
C ASN A 305 -16.82 5.30 29.40
N ASN A 306 -17.74 5.62 28.48
CA ASN A 306 -17.96 6.97 27.92
C ASN A 306 -16.77 7.59 27.15
N GLN A 307 -15.70 6.83 26.91
CA GLN A 307 -14.62 7.22 26.00
C GLN A 307 -14.90 6.65 24.62
N LYS A 308 -14.79 7.51 23.60
CA LYS A 308 -15.01 7.16 22.19
C LYS A 308 -13.70 7.30 21.43
N GLU A 309 -13.20 6.19 20.89
CA GLU A 309 -12.09 6.18 19.93
C GLU A 309 -12.65 6.06 18.51
N VAL A 310 -12.27 6.99 17.64
CA VAL A 310 -12.73 7.05 16.25
C VAL A 310 -11.56 6.81 15.32
N TYR A 311 -11.67 5.80 14.47
CA TYR A 311 -10.73 5.57 13.38
C TYR A 311 -11.44 5.78 12.06
N VAL A 312 -10.74 6.35 11.07
CA VAL A 312 -11.33 6.73 9.80
C VAL A 312 -10.52 6.15 8.64
N ARG A 313 -11.20 5.58 7.65
CA ARG A 313 -10.60 5.21 6.36
C ARG A 313 -11.19 6.07 5.25
N ILE A 314 -10.30 6.61 4.44
CA ILE A 314 -10.63 7.45 3.28
C ILE A 314 -9.95 6.87 2.05
N ILE A 315 -10.73 6.55 1.03
CA ILE A 315 -10.28 6.06 -0.26
C ILE A 315 -10.99 6.89 -1.33
N GLY A 316 -10.20 7.41 -2.27
CA GLY A 316 -10.69 8.26 -3.35
C GLY A 316 -10.53 9.75 -3.05
N VAL A 317 -10.19 10.50 -4.10
CA VAL A 317 -9.92 11.94 -4.02
C VAL A 317 -11.15 12.74 -3.55
N GLU A 318 -12.35 12.38 -3.99
CA GLU A 318 -13.59 13.05 -3.60
C GLU A 318 -13.85 12.92 -2.10
N ASN A 319 -13.66 11.71 -1.55
CA ASN A 319 -13.80 11.45 -0.12
C ASN A 319 -12.74 12.22 0.69
N LEU A 320 -11.50 12.31 0.19
CA LEU A 320 -10.48 13.15 0.82
C LEU A 320 -10.88 14.62 0.84
N ILE A 321 -11.37 15.15 -0.29
CA ILE A 321 -11.84 16.54 -0.37
C ILE A 321 -12.99 16.79 0.60
N ASN A 322 -13.93 15.85 0.71
CA ASN A 322 -15.05 15.96 1.64
C ASN A 322 -14.58 15.95 3.09
N PHE A 323 -13.69 15.03 3.47
CA PHE A 323 -13.06 15.03 4.80
C PHE A 323 -12.35 16.34 5.11
N MET A 324 -11.56 16.88 4.17
CA MET A 324 -10.87 18.17 4.36
C MET A 324 -11.85 19.33 4.58
N LYS A 325 -12.98 19.35 3.86
CA LYS A 325 -14.04 20.36 4.05
C LYS A 325 -14.73 20.19 5.41
N GLU A 326 -15.06 18.96 5.78
CA GLU A 326 -15.67 18.65 7.08
C GLU A 326 -14.77 19.09 8.23
N MET A 327 -13.48 18.74 8.21
CA MET A 327 -12.52 19.14 9.23
C MET A 327 -12.29 20.65 9.31
N LYS A 328 -12.57 21.38 8.22
CA LYS A 328 -12.52 22.84 8.20
C LYS A 328 -13.77 23.49 8.81
N ILE A 329 -14.95 22.92 8.56
CA ILE A 329 -16.24 23.49 8.95
C ILE A 329 -16.65 23.03 10.36
N ASN A 330 -16.53 21.73 10.65
CA ASN A 330 -16.90 21.12 11.91
C ASN A 330 -15.83 20.09 12.31
N PRO A 331 -14.68 20.55 12.85
CA PRO A 331 -13.59 19.67 13.24
C PRO A 331 -14.05 18.68 14.32
N PHE A 332 -13.70 17.42 14.16
CA PHE A 332 -13.95 16.38 15.15
C PHE A 332 -12.64 15.69 15.55
N HIS A 333 -12.62 15.10 16.74
CA HIS A 333 -11.48 14.32 17.21
C HIS A 333 -11.49 12.92 16.60
N PHE A 334 -10.33 12.44 16.15
CA PHE A 334 -10.11 11.07 15.72
C PHE A 334 -8.83 10.54 16.37
N LYS A 335 -8.76 9.22 16.56
CA LYS A 335 -7.55 8.53 16.99
C LYS A 335 -6.57 8.45 15.82
N LEU A 336 -7.05 7.95 14.67
CA LEU A 336 -6.26 7.83 13.45
C LEU A 336 -7.13 7.93 12.19
N VAL A 337 -6.61 8.56 11.14
CA VAL A 337 -7.17 8.51 9.77
C VAL A 337 -6.17 7.84 8.84
N GLU A 338 -6.58 6.83 8.09
CA GLU A 338 -5.82 6.25 6.97
C GLU A 338 -6.43 6.72 5.65
N ALA A 339 -5.66 7.39 4.79
CA ALA A 339 -6.19 8.04 3.60
C ALA A 339 -5.40 7.76 2.30
N TYR A 340 -6.10 7.44 1.21
CA TYR A 340 -5.55 7.22 -0.14
C TYR A 340 -6.41 7.91 -1.21
N ILE A 341 -5.82 8.52 -2.24
CA ILE A 341 -6.59 9.24 -3.28
C ILE A 341 -7.07 8.37 -4.44
N CYS A 342 -6.43 7.22 -4.68
CA CYS A 342 -6.84 6.30 -5.74
C CYS A 342 -8.10 5.55 -5.30
N ASN A 343 -9.12 5.48 -6.17
CA ASN A 343 -10.23 4.55 -5.95
C ASN A 343 -9.67 3.13 -5.93
N PHE A 344 -10.21 2.27 -5.07
CA PHE A 344 -9.66 0.93 -4.80
C PHE A 344 -8.24 0.93 -4.18
N GLY A 345 -7.78 2.08 -3.69
CA GLY A 345 -6.50 2.24 -3.00
C GLY A 345 -5.29 1.96 -3.89
N CYS A 346 -4.20 1.57 -3.26
CA CYS A 346 -2.90 1.35 -3.91
C CYS A 346 -2.90 0.25 -4.99
N VAL A 347 -3.82 -0.70 -4.95
CA VAL A 347 -3.91 -1.77 -5.97
C VAL A 347 -4.21 -1.17 -7.34
N ASN A 348 -5.04 -0.13 -7.39
CA ASN A 348 -5.36 0.62 -8.60
C ASN A 348 -4.48 1.87 -8.79
N GLY A 349 -3.27 1.86 -8.20
CA GLY A 349 -2.32 2.95 -8.38
C GLY A 349 -1.92 3.15 -9.86
N PRO A 350 -1.58 4.39 -10.27
CA PRO A 350 -1.33 4.69 -11.68
C PRO A 350 -0.08 4.00 -12.25
N GLY A 351 0.87 3.60 -11.39
CA GLY A 351 2.07 2.86 -11.80
C GLY A 351 1.85 1.36 -12.00
N GLN A 352 0.63 0.86 -11.78
CA GLN A 352 0.27 -0.55 -11.87
C GLN A 352 0.00 -1.00 -13.31
N LEU A 353 0.06 -2.31 -13.53
CA LEU A 353 -0.42 -2.93 -14.77
C LEU A 353 -1.94 -2.87 -14.84
N LYS A 354 -2.49 -2.81 -16.05
CA LYS A 354 -3.93 -2.78 -16.26
C LYS A 354 -4.57 -4.11 -15.87
N PHE A 355 -5.57 -4.04 -14.98
CA PHE A 355 -6.41 -5.18 -14.61
C PHE A 355 -7.59 -5.32 -15.57
N GLU A 356 -8.01 -6.57 -15.84
CA GLU A 356 -9.27 -6.81 -16.57
C GLU A 356 -10.49 -6.52 -15.69
N ASP A 357 -10.42 -6.94 -14.43
CA ASP A 357 -11.43 -6.73 -13.41
C ASP A 357 -10.74 -6.31 -12.11
N ILE A 358 -10.69 -5.00 -11.87
CA ILE A 358 -10.01 -4.42 -10.70
C ILE A 358 -10.68 -4.84 -9.40
N GLU A 359 -12.01 -4.95 -9.37
CA GLU A 359 -12.73 -5.34 -8.16
C GLU A 359 -12.36 -6.77 -7.81
N LYS A 360 -12.50 -7.71 -8.75
CA LYS A 360 -12.12 -9.10 -8.53
C LYS A 360 -10.66 -9.22 -8.07
N SER A 361 -9.73 -8.60 -8.79
CA SER A 361 -8.30 -8.67 -8.46
C SER A 361 -8.03 -8.17 -7.04
N LEU A 362 -8.76 -7.15 -6.60
CA LEU A 362 -8.66 -6.58 -5.27
C LEU A 362 -9.29 -7.46 -4.18
N LEU A 363 -10.39 -8.16 -4.45
CA LEU A 363 -10.94 -9.16 -3.52
C LEU A 363 -9.95 -10.31 -3.36
N ASP A 364 -9.37 -10.78 -4.47
CA ASP A 364 -8.38 -11.85 -4.49
C ASP A 364 -7.11 -11.44 -3.72
N PHE A 365 -6.59 -10.24 -3.96
CA PHE A 365 -5.49 -9.62 -3.20
C PHE A 365 -5.82 -9.57 -1.70
N SER A 366 -7.03 -9.13 -1.36
CA SER A 366 -7.49 -9.02 0.02
C SER A 366 -7.54 -10.37 0.72
N SER A 367 -8.03 -11.40 0.03
CA SER A 367 -8.21 -12.75 0.57
C SER A 367 -6.89 -13.48 0.86
N ILE A 368 -5.87 -13.26 0.03
CA ILE A 368 -4.55 -13.90 0.20
C ILE A 368 -3.78 -13.23 1.35
N GLY A 369 -3.90 -11.91 1.51
CA GLY A 369 -3.27 -11.15 2.60
C GLY A 369 -3.74 -11.52 3.99
N GLN A 370 -4.92 -12.14 4.12
CA GLN A 370 -5.41 -12.65 5.40
C GLN A 370 -4.82 -14.01 5.77
N LYS A 371 -4.24 -14.75 4.81
CA LYS A 371 -3.67 -16.09 5.01
C LYS A 371 -2.16 -16.07 5.27
N SER A 372 -1.47 -14.99 4.89
CA SER A 372 -0.04 -14.83 5.09
C SER A 372 0.26 -14.49 6.56
N ASN A 373 0.89 -15.43 7.28
CA ASN A 373 1.53 -15.11 8.55
C ASN A 373 2.72 -14.18 8.25
N SER A 374 2.64 -12.91 8.67
CA SER A 374 3.81 -12.04 8.65
C SER A 374 4.80 -12.54 9.70
N ASN A 375 5.82 -13.28 9.26
CA ASN A 375 6.96 -13.56 10.13
C ASN A 375 7.62 -12.23 10.48
N GLU A 376 7.64 -11.90 11.76
CA GLU A 376 8.35 -10.74 12.29
C GLU A 376 9.84 -10.91 12.01
N LEU A 377 10.44 -9.93 11.37
CA LEU A 377 11.87 -9.72 11.48
C LEU A 377 12.08 -8.70 12.59
N ASP A 378 13.07 -8.97 13.41
CA ASP A 378 13.74 -7.94 14.19
C ASP A 378 14.47 -7.03 13.21
N LEU A 379 13.74 -6.04 12.68
CA LEU A 379 14.41 -4.87 12.12
C LEU A 379 15.28 -4.31 13.24
N GLU A 380 16.56 -4.05 12.94
CA GLU A 380 17.41 -3.33 13.87
C GLU A 380 16.70 -2.04 14.33
N PRO A 381 17.02 -1.52 15.53
CA PRO A 381 16.45 -0.26 15.98
C PRO A 381 16.60 0.83 14.91
N ILE A 382 15.47 1.20 14.31
CA ILE A 382 15.40 2.21 13.24
C ILE A 382 14.50 3.32 13.77
N ASP A 383 14.99 4.56 13.66
CA ASP A 383 14.17 5.73 13.88
C ASP A 383 13.08 5.81 12.79
N LEU A 384 11.83 5.68 13.21
CA LEU A 384 10.66 5.63 12.34
C LEU A 384 10.20 7.02 11.92
N TYR A 385 10.68 8.08 12.57
CA TYR A 385 10.27 9.44 12.27
C TYR A 385 11.22 10.09 11.25
N GLY A 386 10.68 11.02 10.46
CA GLY A 386 11.51 11.75 9.50
C GLY A 386 10.76 12.48 8.39
N ARG A 387 9.45 12.26 8.25
CA ARG A 387 8.66 13.01 7.26
C ARG A 387 8.45 14.44 7.73
N THR A 388 8.63 15.36 6.80
CA THR A 388 8.35 16.79 6.98
C THR A 388 7.25 17.21 6.03
N PHE A 389 6.39 18.10 6.49
CA PHE A 389 5.25 18.59 5.72
C PHE A 389 5.22 20.11 5.79
N LYS A 390 4.92 20.77 4.67
CA LYS A 390 4.89 22.22 4.57
C LYS A 390 3.69 22.70 3.78
N LYS A 391 3.16 23.88 4.13
CA LYS A 391 2.14 24.54 3.31
C LYS A 391 2.77 24.89 1.96
N LYS A 392 2.20 24.39 0.86
CA LYS A 392 2.59 24.77 -0.50
C LYS A 392 1.55 25.76 -1.03
N GLU A 393 1.94 27.01 -1.29
CA GLU A 393 1.02 28.03 -1.79
C GLU A 393 0.73 27.82 -3.28
N MET A 394 -0.54 27.90 -3.68
CA MET A 394 -0.91 27.87 -5.09
C MET A 394 -1.01 29.30 -5.63
N LYS A 395 -0.07 29.71 -6.50
CA LYS A 395 -0.23 30.91 -7.32
C LYS A 395 -0.95 30.52 -8.62
N LYS A 396 -2.21 30.93 -8.78
CA LYS A 396 -2.90 30.84 -10.06
C LYS A 396 -2.42 31.97 -10.97
N THR A 397 -1.44 31.70 -11.83
CA THR A 397 -1.18 32.54 -12.99
C THR A 397 -2.05 32.08 -14.16
N SER A 398 -2.64 33.06 -14.86
CA SER A 398 -3.55 32.91 -16.01
C SER A 398 -3.23 31.75 -16.94
N PHE A 399 -4.13 30.75 -17.03
CA PHE A 399 -4.22 29.58 -17.94
C PHE A 399 -2.96 28.76 -18.28
N ASN A 400 -1.78 29.19 -17.85
CA ASN A 400 -0.55 28.45 -17.75
C ASN A 400 -0.13 28.55 -16.29
N VAL A 401 -0.28 27.44 -15.57
CA VAL A 401 0.18 27.32 -14.20
C VAL A 401 1.70 27.23 -14.27
N GLN A 402 2.38 28.34 -13.99
CA GLN A 402 3.81 28.30 -13.65
C GLN A 402 3.88 28.23 -12.12
N TRP A 403 4.51 27.17 -11.63
CA TRP A 403 4.60 26.80 -10.22
C TRP A 403 5.70 27.57 -9.48
#